data_AF-A0A832EM55-F1
#
_entry.id   AF-A0A832EM55-F1
#
_cell.length_a   1.000
_cell.length_b   1.000
_cell.length_c   1.000
_cell.angle_alpha   90.00
_cell.angle_beta   90.00
_cell.angle_gamma   90.00
#
_symmetry.space_group_name_H-M   'P 1'
#
loop_
_entity.id
_entity.type
_entity.pdbx_description
1 polymer ?
#
loop_
_entity_poly.entity_id
_entity_poly.type
_entity_poly.pdbx_seq_one_letter_code
_entity_poly.pdbx_strand_id
1 'polypeptide(L)'
;MYLVLEYVLIQLKKYILANYETAMGSTLSIQDIVNKVIEYLKWHPNAKPSEIAEYLGVNLRTVRTILTKLRVRGIVVRTDKGYTLKASFYTDTRNMRSSSVEGSSKQSSIDREFMEHGLNVPDIENIFEKIRELDSKINNIENIVKELKNTVLEIGNKSIKRSNCEALYEAIELLRMGLEAIRLGDQRSLDNVLTELESVVEDLRRCILS
;
A
#
# COMPACT_ATOMS: atom_id res chain seq x y z
N MET A 1 -2.08 30.02 20.49
CA MET A 1 -2.35 28.56 20.45
C MET A 1 -2.50 28.01 19.01
N TYR A 2 -3.19 28.73 18.11
CA TYR A 2 -3.33 28.37 16.68
C TYR A 2 -2.02 28.17 15.91
N LEU A 3 -1.00 29.00 16.15
CA LEU A 3 0.32 28.89 15.49
C LEU A 3 1.03 27.57 15.79
N VAL A 4 0.79 26.99 16.99
CA VAL A 4 1.37 25.71 17.37
C VAL A 4 0.66 24.55 16.67
N LEU A 5 -0.67 24.62 16.55
CA LEU A 5 -1.48 23.65 15.82
C LEU A 5 -1.18 23.65 14.32
N GLU A 6 -1.01 24.84 13.72
CA GLU A 6 -0.66 24.98 12.30
C GLU A 6 0.77 24.46 12.03
N TYR A 7 1.71 24.77 12.92
CA TYR A 7 3.06 24.22 12.88
C TYR A 7 3.05 22.68 12.99
N VAL A 8 2.29 22.12 13.93
CA VAL A 8 2.15 20.66 14.09
C VAL A 8 1.52 20.01 12.86
N LEU A 9 0.48 20.61 12.27
CA LEU A 9 -0.14 20.12 11.03
C LEU A 9 0.82 20.15 9.84
N ILE A 10 1.62 21.21 9.71
CA ILE A 10 2.64 21.32 8.67
C ILE A 10 3.72 20.26 8.85
N GLN A 11 4.18 20.02 10.09
CA GLN A 11 5.15 18.97 10.40
C GLN A 11 4.57 17.56 10.16
N LEU A 12 3.31 17.33 10.54
CA LEU A 12 2.63 16.05 10.29
C LEU A 12 2.46 15.81 8.79
N LYS A 13 2.09 16.83 8.02
CA LYS A 13 1.94 16.74 6.57
C LYS A 13 3.28 16.45 5.89
N LYS A 14 4.36 17.08 6.33
CA LYS A 14 5.73 16.78 5.88
C LYS A 14 6.14 15.35 6.23
N TYR A 15 5.84 14.89 7.45
CA TYR A 15 6.16 13.53 7.89
C TYR A 15 5.36 12.48 7.12
N ILE A 16 4.07 12.72 6.87
CA ILE A 16 3.22 11.85 6.07
C ILE A 16 3.70 11.82 4.62
N LEU A 17 4.03 12.96 4.01
CA LEU A 17 4.55 13.02 2.64
C LEU A 17 5.92 12.34 2.51
N ALA A 18 6.83 12.58 3.46
CA ALA A 18 8.14 11.91 3.48
C ALA A 18 8.00 10.38 3.65
N ASN A 19 7.06 9.92 4.49
CA ASN A 19 6.75 8.50 4.62
C ASN A 19 5.98 7.95 3.42
N TYR A 20 5.15 8.75 2.75
CA TYR A 20 4.46 8.36 1.52
C TYR A 20 5.46 8.21 0.36
N GLU A 21 6.42 9.12 0.21
CA GLU A 21 7.47 9.02 -0.80
C GLU A 21 8.41 7.84 -0.52
N THR A 22 8.66 7.53 0.76
CA THR A 22 9.42 6.35 1.17
C THR A 22 8.63 5.04 0.98
N ALA A 23 7.31 5.06 1.18
CA ALA A 23 6.42 3.91 0.98
C ALA A 23 6.05 3.69 -0.51
N MET A 24 6.12 4.74 -1.33
CA MET A 24 5.87 4.70 -2.77
C MET A 24 7.16 4.58 -3.59
N GLY A 25 8.21 4.01 -3.00
CA GLY A 25 9.21 3.23 -3.74
C GLY A 25 8.55 1.99 -4.34
N SER A 26 7.78 2.20 -5.42
CA SER A 26 7.33 1.21 -6.39
C SER A 26 6.84 -0.13 -5.81
N THR A 27 5.64 -0.15 -5.25
CA THR A 27 4.86 -1.40 -5.20
C THR A 27 4.35 -1.72 -6.60
N LEU A 28 5.26 -2.08 -7.51
CA LEU A 28 4.92 -2.82 -8.71
C LEU A 28 4.19 -4.08 -8.26
N SER A 29 3.03 -4.36 -8.86
CA SER A 29 2.34 -5.63 -8.60
C SER A 29 3.33 -6.76 -8.85
N ILE A 30 3.24 -7.85 -8.09
CA ILE A 30 4.10 -9.03 -8.29
C ILE A 30 4.07 -9.45 -9.78
N GLN A 31 2.93 -9.28 -10.44
CA GLN A 31 2.78 -9.55 -11.87
C GLN A 31 3.58 -8.58 -12.75
N ASP A 32 3.65 -7.30 -12.40
CA ASP A 32 4.45 -6.32 -13.12
C ASP A 32 5.95 -6.60 -12.97
N ILE A 33 6.38 -7.03 -11.78
CA ILE A 33 7.76 -7.45 -11.53
C ILE A 33 8.08 -8.70 -12.37
N VAL A 34 7.17 -9.67 -12.43
CA VAL A 34 7.31 -10.87 -13.28
C VAL A 34 7.45 -10.49 -14.75
N ASN A 35 6.60 -9.59 -15.25
CA ASN A 35 6.66 -9.13 -16.63
C ASN A 35 7.99 -8.43 -16.94
N LYS A 36 8.45 -7.57 -16.04
CA LYS A 36 9.74 -6.88 -16.18
C LYS A 36 10.94 -7.84 -16.10
N VAL A 37 10.89 -8.89 -15.28
CA VAL A 37 11.92 -9.93 -15.25
C VAL A 37 11.99 -10.67 -16.59
N ILE A 38 10.83 -11.01 -17.17
CA ILE A 38 10.78 -11.64 -18.49
C ILE A 38 11.33 -10.69 -19.55
N GLU A 39 10.89 -9.44 -19.56
CA GLU A 39 11.37 -8.42 -20.49
C GLU A 39 12.88 -8.23 -20.40
N TYR A 40 13.43 -8.13 -19.19
CA TYR A 40 14.87 -8.00 -18.98
C TYR A 40 15.65 -9.21 -19.52
N LEU A 41 15.15 -10.42 -19.30
CA LEU A 41 15.79 -11.65 -19.81
C LEU A 41 15.70 -11.80 -21.33
N LYS A 42 14.81 -11.09 -22.03
CA LYS A 42 14.80 -11.03 -23.50
C LYS A 42 16.05 -10.33 -24.04
N TRP A 43 16.47 -9.26 -23.37
CA TRP A 43 17.61 -8.43 -23.78
C TRP A 43 18.94 -8.88 -23.16
N HIS A 44 18.88 -9.54 -22.00
CA HIS A 44 20.05 -10.00 -21.24
C HIS A 44 19.99 -11.52 -20.96
N PRO A 45 20.32 -12.37 -21.95
CA PRO A 45 20.37 -13.81 -21.73
C PRO A 45 21.52 -14.18 -20.77
N ASN A 46 21.28 -15.18 -19.91
CA ASN A 46 22.21 -15.62 -18.86
C ASN A 46 22.43 -14.61 -17.71
N ALA A 47 21.49 -13.70 -17.46
CA ALA A 47 21.60 -12.75 -16.36
C ALA A 47 21.55 -13.42 -14.99
N LYS A 48 22.29 -12.86 -14.03
CA LYS A 48 22.27 -13.32 -12.63
C LYS A 48 21.09 -12.71 -11.87
N PRO A 49 20.56 -13.41 -10.85
CA PRO A 49 19.50 -12.86 -10.01
C PRO A 49 19.88 -11.52 -9.35
N SER A 50 21.17 -11.29 -9.07
CA SER A 50 21.67 -10.03 -8.50
C SER A 50 21.57 -8.87 -9.49
N GLU A 51 21.91 -9.09 -10.76
CA GLU A 51 21.85 -8.08 -11.83
C GLU A 51 20.40 -7.69 -12.12
N ILE A 52 19.50 -8.67 -12.14
CA ILE A 52 18.06 -8.46 -12.30
C ILE A 52 17.48 -7.65 -11.13
N ALA A 53 17.90 -7.96 -9.90
CA ALA A 53 17.44 -7.28 -8.69
C ALA A 53 17.88 -5.80 -8.67
N GLU A 54 19.14 -5.55 -9.03
CA GLU A 54 19.71 -4.20 -9.12
C GLU A 54 19.01 -3.37 -10.19
N TYR A 55 18.80 -3.93 -11.38
CA TYR A 55 18.10 -3.25 -12.47
C TYR A 55 16.64 -2.89 -12.14
N LEU A 56 15.93 -3.80 -11.47
CA LEU A 56 14.51 -3.62 -11.14
C LEU A 56 14.28 -2.86 -9.83
N GLY A 57 15.33 -2.63 -9.02
CA GLY A 57 15.22 -2.02 -7.69
C GLY A 57 14.42 -2.89 -6.70
N VAL A 58 14.43 -4.21 -6.86
CA VAL A 58 13.64 -5.15 -6.04
C VAL A 58 14.53 -6.07 -5.22
N ASN A 59 13.99 -6.60 -4.11
CA ASN A 59 14.74 -7.50 -3.24
C ASN A 59 15.15 -8.79 -3.99
N LEU A 60 16.43 -9.17 -3.88
CA LEU A 60 17.01 -10.38 -4.46
C LEU A 60 16.22 -11.66 -4.14
N ARG A 61 15.62 -11.74 -2.94
CA ARG A 61 14.77 -12.87 -2.53
C ARG A 61 13.51 -12.98 -3.39
N THR A 62 12.91 -11.85 -3.74
CA THR A 62 11.73 -11.76 -4.60
C THR A 62 12.08 -12.23 -6.01
N VAL A 63 13.20 -11.75 -6.57
CA VAL A 63 13.69 -12.20 -7.89
C VAL A 63 13.94 -13.70 -7.92
N ARG A 64 14.61 -14.26 -6.90
CA ARG A 64 14.85 -15.71 -6.81
C ARG A 64 13.55 -16.52 -6.78
N THR A 65 12.56 -16.04 -6.03
CA THR A 65 11.24 -16.67 -5.95
C THR A 65 10.54 -16.64 -7.31
N ILE A 66 10.56 -15.49 -7.99
CA ILE A 66 9.98 -15.32 -9.33
C ILE A 66 10.66 -16.24 -10.35
N LEU A 67 11.99 -16.23 -10.42
CA LEU A 67 12.76 -17.07 -11.35
C LEU A 67 12.51 -18.56 -11.10
N THR A 68 12.35 -18.97 -9.83
CA THR A 68 12.00 -20.36 -9.49
C THR A 68 10.61 -20.72 -10.02
N LYS A 69 9.62 -19.84 -9.83
CA LYS A 69 8.26 -20.05 -10.37
C LYS A 69 8.25 -20.09 -11.90
N LEU A 70 9.00 -19.21 -12.57
CA LEU A 70 9.14 -19.18 -14.03
C LEU A 70 9.85 -20.42 -14.57
N ARG A 71 10.83 -20.94 -13.82
CA ARG A 71 11.53 -22.20 -14.16
C ARG A 71 10.61 -23.40 -14.08
N VAL A 72 9.83 -23.51 -13.00
CA VAL A 72 8.82 -24.59 -12.84
C VAL A 72 7.79 -24.55 -13.96
N ARG A 73 7.42 -23.35 -14.42
CA ARG A 73 6.51 -23.16 -15.56
C ARG A 73 7.17 -23.38 -16.94
N GLY A 74 8.47 -23.70 -16.99
CA GLY A 74 9.20 -23.93 -18.23
C GLY A 74 9.44 -22.67 -19.07
N ILE A 75 9.27 -21.48 -18.50
CA ILE A 75 9.46 -20.18 -19.18
C ILE A 75 10.94 -19.79 -19.21
N VAL A 76 11.65 -20.10 -18.12
CA VAL A 76 13.06 -19.75 -17.93
C VAL A 76 13.87 -21.01 -17.64
N VAL A 77 15.09 -21.09 -18.17
CA VAL A 77 16.06 -22.15 -17.91
C VAL A 77 17.22 -21.57 -17.11
N ARG A 78 17.68 -22.32 -16.10
CA ARG A 78 18.89 -21.99 -15.36
C ARG A 78 20.09 -22.58 -16.09
N THR A 79 21.03 -21.73 -16.46
CA THR A 79 22.33 -22.10 -17.02
C THR A 79 23.41 -22.02 -15.94
N ASP A 80 24.61 -22.45 -16.29
CA ASP A 80 25.84 -22.28 -15.51
C ASP A 80 26.13 -20.80 -15.22
N LYS A 81 25.81 -19.91 -16.17
CA LYS A 81 26.08 -18.47 -16.10
C LYS A 81 24.95 -17.65 -15.47
N GLY A 82 23.70 -18.12 -15.53
CA GLY A 82 22.56 -17.40 -14.97
C GLY A 82 21.20 -17.98 -15.36
N TYR A 83 20.27 -17.10 -15.73
CA TYR A 83 18.93 -17.48 -16.19
C TYR A 83 18.70 -16.97 -17.62
N THR A 84 17.99 -17.75 -18.44
CA THR A 84 17.65 -17.38 -19.82
C THR A 84 16.23 -17.81 -20.16
N LEU A 85 15.56 -17.10 -21.07
CA LEU A 85 14.24 -17.50 -21.55
C LEU A 85 14.32 -18.73 -22.45
N LYS A 86 13.33 -19.62 -22.35
CA LYS A 86 13.21 -20.76 -23.25
C LYS A 86 12.82 -20.28 -24.65
N ALA A 87 13.44 -20.86 -25.69
CA ALA A 87 13.29 -20.47 -27.10
C ALA A 87 11.83 -20.33 -27.59
N SER A 88 10.90 -21.07 -27.00
CA SER A 88 9.46 -21.00 -27.30
C SER A 88 8.77 -19.69 -26.90
N PHE A 89 9.42 -18.82 -26.11
CA PHE A 89 8.90 -17.52 -25.68
C PHE A 89 9.52 -16.33 -26.44
N TYR A 90 10.35 -16.62 -27.46
CA TYR A 90 10.90 -15.60 -28.36
C TYR A 90 9.96 -15.26 -29.53
N THR A 91 8.81 -15.91 -29.64
CA THR A 91 7.83 -15.67 -30.71
C THR A 91 6.97 -14.45 -30.43
N ASP A 92 7.61 -13.28 -30.38
CA ASP A 92 7.04 -12.04 -30.90
C ASP A 92 8.19 -11.07 -31.09
N THR A 93 8.52 -10.81 -32.36
CA THR A 93 9.58 -9.92 -32.89
C THR A 93 11.01 -10.49 -32.95
N ARG A 94 11.30 -11.29 -33.99
CA ARG A 94 12.26 -10.96 -35.06
C ARG A 94 12.57 -12.20 -35.92
N ASN A 95 12.06 -12.18 -37.15
CA ASN A 95 12.77 -12.80 -38.25
C ASN A 95 14.09 -12.03 -38.52
N MET A 96 15.11 -12.78 -38.92
CA MET A 96 16.44 -12.37 -39.39
C MET A 96 17.45 -11.85 -38.35
N ARG A 97 18.30 -12.76 -37.87
CA ARG A 97 19.63 -12.96 -38.46
C ARG A 97 20.30 -14.22 -37.91
N SER A 98 20.56 -15.14 -38.83
CA SER A 98 21.39 -16.33 -38.70
C SER A 98 22.86 -15.95 -38.51
N SER A 99 23.57 -16.67 -37.64
CA SER A 99 24.96 -17.09 -37.87
C SER A 99 25.40 -18.08 -36.79
N SER A 100 25.42 -19.35 -37.19
CA SER A 100 26.44 -20.38 -36.98
C SER A 100 27.29 -20.35 -35.71
N VAL A 101 27.24 -21.43 -34.92
CA VAL A 101 28.43 -22.24 -34.56
C VAL A 101 27.99 -23.70 -34.33
N GLU A 102 28.55 -24.58 -35.16
CA GLU A 102 28.56 -26.04 -35.03
C GLU A 102 29.27 -26.50 -33.74
N GLY A 103 28.92 -27.67 -33.20
CA GLY A 103 29.89 -28.38 -32.36
C GLY A 103 29.35 -29.44 -31.41
N SER A 104 29.42 -30.69 -31.88
CA SER A 104 29.61 -31.91 -31.10
C SER A 104 28.43 -32.53 -30.35
N SER A 105 27.78 -33.41 -31.10
CA SER A 105 27.38 -34.76 -30.70
C SER A 105 28.28 -35.42 -29.64
N LYS A 106 27.66 -35.98 -28.59
CA LYS A 106 27.98 -37.32 -28.05
C LYS A 106 26.80 -37.88 -27.23
N GLN A 107 26.13 -38.83 -27.87
CA GLN A 107 25.49 -40.04 -27.33
C GLN A 107 25.39 -40.21 -25.80
N SER A 108 24.17 -40.36 -25.29
CA SER A 108 23.70 -41.58 -24.59
C SER A 108 22.23 -41.34 -24.20
N SER A 109 21.28 -41.98 -24.87
CA SER A 109 20.70 -43.24 -24.41
C SER A 109 20.24 -43.16 -22.95
N ILE A 110 19.02 -42.66 -22.71
CA ILE A 110 18.00 -43.21 -21.78
C ILE A 110 16.67 -42.56 -22.22
N ASP A 111 16.11 -43.08 -23.31
CA ASP A 111 14.66 -43.16 -23.49
C ASP A 111 14.22 -44.38 -22.67
N ARG A 112 13.95 -44.17 -21.37
CA ARG A 112 13.22 -45.06 -20.44
C ARG A 112 13.37 -44.51 -19.03
N GLU A 113 12.53 -43.54 -18.69
CA GLU A 113 12.05 -43.26 -17.33
C GLU A 113 11.00 -42.14 -17.37
N PHE A 114 10.05 -42.27 -18.30
CA PHE A 114 8.74 -41.65 -18.14
C PHE A 114 7.80 -42.79 -17.70
N MET A 115 7.17 -42.61 -16.54
CA MET A 115 6.35 -43.59 -15.78
C MET A 115 7.11 -44.38 -14.70
N GLU A 116 7.41 -43.74 -13.58
CA GLU A 116 7.10 -44.27 -12.22
C GLU A 116 7.60 -43.30 -11.16
N HIS A 117 6.91 -42.18 -11.02
CA HIS A 117 6.60 -41.65 -9.70
C HIS A 117 5.29 -40.91 -9.86
N GLY A 118 4.21 -41.66 -9.63
CA GLY A 118 2.93 -41.07 -9.25
C GLY A 118 3.15 -40.28 -7.97
N LEU A 119 3.61 -39.04 -8.10
CA LEU A 119 3.22 -38.01 -7.15
C LEU A 119 1.73 -37.85 -7.40
N ASN A 120 0.98 -38.59 -6.59
CA ASN A 120 -0.38 -38.25 -6.21
C ASN A 120 -0.55 -36.73 -6.37
N VAL A 121 -1.43 -36.31 -7.28
CA VAL A 121 -1.82 -34.90 -7.44
C VAL A 121 -3.14 -34.64 -6.69
N PRO A 122 -3.26 -34.80 -5.35
CA PRO A 122 -4.37 -34.22 -4.60
C PRO A 122 -4.19 -32.72 -4.31
N ASP A 123 -3.03 -32.13 -4.58
CA ASP A 123 -2.73 -30.79 -4.04
C ASP A 123 -3.01 -29.61 -4.97
N ILE A 124 -3.15 -29.80 -6.29
CA ILE A 124 -3.44 -28.68 -7.21
C ILE A 124 -4.87 -28.17 -6.99
N GLU A 125 -5.84 -29.09 -6.92
CA GLU A 125 -7.25 -28.75 -6.62
C GLU A 125 -7.36 -28.03 -5.27
N ASN A 126 -6.65 -28.54 -4.26
CA ASN A 126 -6.62 -27.99 -2.90
C ASN A 126 -5.96 -26.61 -2.83
N ILE A 127 -4.96 -26.35 -3.69
CA ILE A 127 -4.36 -25.02 -3.85
C ILE A 127 -5.32 -24.05 -4.54
N PHE A 128 -6.07 -24.49 -5.56
CA PHE A 128 -7.08 -23.66 -6.22
C PHE A 128 -8.23 -23.30 -5.30
N GLU A 129 -8.70 -24.24 -4.48
CA GLU A 129 -9.67 -24.02 -3.41
C GLU A 129 -9.16 -22.96 -2.42
N LYS A 130 -7.91 -23.09 -1.94
CA LYS A 130 -7.30 -22.10 -1.04
C LYS A 130 -7.14 -20.73 -1.68
N ILE A 131 -6.84 -20.66 -2.97
CA ILE A 131 -6.75 -19.37 -3.69
C ILE A 131 -8.13 -18.71 -3.77
N ARG A 132 -9.19 -19.47 -4.09
CA ARG A 132 -10.56 -18.95 -4.07
C ARG A 132 -11.00 -18.49 -2.68
N GLU A 133 -10.64 -19.25 -1.66
CA GLU A 133 -10.92 -18.90 -0.27
C GLU A 133 -10.19 -17.60 0.14
N LEU A 134 -8.94 -17.43 -0.29
CA LEU A 134 -8.17 -16.21 -0.06
C LEU A 134 -8.74 -15.02 -0.83
N ASP A 135 -9.15 -15.17 -2.08
CA ASP A 135 -9.81 -14.10 -2.85
C ASP A 135 -11.13 -13.67 -2.19
N SER A 136 -11.92 -14.63 -1.68
CA SER A 136 -13.12 -14.32 -0.91
C SER A 136 -12.82 -13.56 0.38
N LYS A 137 -11.77 -13.95 1.11
CA LYS A 137 -11.31 -13.25 2.31
C LYS A 137 -10.81 -11.84 2.00
N ILE A 138 -10.08 -11.66 0.89
CA ILE A 138 -9.61 -10.34 0.44
C ILE A 138 -10.80 -9.44 0.12
N ASN A 139 -11.77 -9.91 -0.67
CA ASN A 139 -12.97 -9.14 -0.98
C ASN A 139 -13.75 -8.74 0.28
N ASN A 140 -13.85 -9.62 1.26
CA ASN A 140 -14.46 -9.31 2.55
C ASN A 140 -13.68 -8.24 3.33
N ILE A 141 -12.35 -8.35 3.35
CA ILE A 141 -11.49 -7.35 3.99
C ILE A 141 -11.62 -5.99 3.30
N GLU A 142 -11.66 -5.95 1.97
CA GLU A 142 -11.85 -4.71 1.21
C GLU A 142 -13.19 -4.04 1.53
N ASN A 143 -14.26 -4.84 1.67
CA ASN A 143 -15.56 -4.33 2.09
C ASN A 143 -15.52 -3.79 3.52
N ILE A 144 -14.93 -4.51 4.47
CA ILE A 144 -14.78 -4.06 5.86
C ILE A 144 -13.96 -2.77 5.92
N VAL A 145 -12.88 -2.64 5.13
CA VAL A 145 -12.07 -1.42 5.08
C VAL A 145 -12.86 -0.26 4.49
N LYS A 146 -13.71 -0.50 3.49
CA LYS A 146 -14.58 0.52 2.90
C LYS A 146 -15.64 0.99 3.89
N GLU A 147 -16.26 0.07 4.63
CA GLU A 147 -17.19 0.40 5.71
C GLU A 147 -16.48 1.15 6.84
N LEU A 148 -15.30 0.70 7.27
CA LEU A 148 -14.50 1.39 8.27
C LEU A 148 -14.12 2.80 7.81
N LYS A 149 -13.73 2.97 6.55
CA LYS A 149 -13.46 4.30 5.98
C LYS A 149 -14.69 5.19 6.05
N ASN A 150 -15.87 4.67 5.73
CA ASN A 150 -17.11 5.42 5.83
C ASN A 150 -17.45 5.79 7.27
N THR A 151 -17.31 4.85 8.22
CA THR A 151 -17.54 5.14 9.65
C THR A 151 -16.53 6.15 10.21
N VAL A 152 -15.26 6.10 9.81
CA VAL A 152 -14.24 7.09 10.20
C VAL A 152 -14.57 8.46 9.61
N LEU A 153 -15.09 8.52 8.38
CA LEU A 153 -15.58 9.77 7.79
C LEU A 153 -16.81 10.31 8.53
N GLU A 154 -17.73 9.44 8.92
CA GLU A 154 -18.90 9.82 9.73
C GLU A 154 -18.52 10.27 11.15
N ILE A 155 -17.53 9.63 11.78
CA ILE A 155 -16.99 10.03 13.09
C ILE A 155 -16.19 11.33 12.97
N GLY A 156 -15.44 11.51 11.88
CA GLY A 156 -14.78 12.77 11.55
C GLY A 156 -15.79 13.90 11.35
N ASN A 157 -16.97 13.60 10.79
CA ASN A 157 -18.05 14.59 10.59
C ASN A 157 -18.90 14.83 11.86
N LYS A 158 -18.98 13.86 12.77
CA LYS A 158 -19.56 14.02 14.12
C LYS A 158 -18.55 14.54 15.15
N SER A 159 -17.30 14.76 14.75
CA SER A 159 -16.33 15.45 15.59
C SER A 159 -16.84 16.88 15.81
N ILE A 160 -16.83 17.30 17.08
CA ILE A 160 -17.25 18.60 17.57
C ILE A 160 -16.84 19.67 16.55
N LYS A 161 -17.82 20.30 15.88
CA LYS A 161 -17.55 21.35 14.89
C LYS A 161 -16.59 22.34 15.54
N ARG A 162 -15.54 22.76 14.83
CA ARG A 162 -14.53 23.70 15.35
C ARG A 162 -15.15 24.94 16.00
N SER A 163 -16.30 25.38 15.48
CA SER A 163 -17.17 26.43 16.03
C SER A 163 -17.66 26.14 17.46
N ASN A 164 -17.98 24.88 17.78
CA ASN A 164 -18.41 24.48 19.12
C ASN A 164 -17.24 24.57 20.10
N CYS A 165 -16.03 24.18 19.68
CA CYS A 165 -14.84 24.32 20.52
C CYS A 165 -14.50 25.79 20.80
N GLU A 166 -14.68 26.67 19.80
CA GLU A 166 -14.44 28.11 19.94
C GLU A 166 -15.48 28.77 20.85
N ALA A 167 -16.77 28.48 20.65
CA ALA A 167 -17.84 29.00 21.50
C ALA A 167 -17.78 28.45 22.95
N LEU A 168 -17.35 27.19 23.15
CA LEU A 168 -17.11 26.65 24.48
C LEU A 168 -15.93 27.34 25.17
N TYR A 169 -14.86 27.65 24.44
CA TYR A 169 -13.72 28.37 24.98
C TYR A 169 -14.11 29.79 25.40
N GLU A 170 -14.90 30.48 24.57
CA GLU A 170 -15.43 31.81 24.87
C GLU A 170 -16.32 31.80 26.11
N ALA A 171 -17.22 30.82 26.24
CA ALA A 171 -18.05 30.65 27.43
C ALA A 171 -17.21 30.44 28.71
N ILE A 172 -16.12 29.67 28.63
CA ILE A 172 -15.21 29.44 29.76
C ILE A 172 -14.52 30.73 30.21
N GLU A 173 -14.03 31.54 29.27
CA GLU A 173 -13.38 32.82 29.59
C GLU A 173 -14.39 33.83 30.15
N LEU A 174 -15.61 33.89 29.62
CA LEU A 174 -16.69 34.73 30.16
C LEU A 174 -17.05 34.33 31.59
N LEU A 175 -17.20 33.03 31.87
CA LEU A 175 -17.44 32.55 33.23
C LEU A 175 -16.30 32.93 34.18
N ARG A 176 -15.05 32.85 33.73
CA ARG A 176 -13.89 33.28 34.52
C ARG A 176 -13.93 34.77 34.82
N MET A 177 -14.26 35.61 33.85
CA MET A 177 -14.42 37.05 34.03
C MET A 177 -15.59 37.39 34.96
N GLY A 178 -16.71 36.68 34.86
CA GLY A 178 -17.87 36.86 35.73
C GLY A 178 -17.57 36.51 37.18
N LEU A 179 -16.85 35.41 37.44
CA LEU A 179 -16.41 35.04 38.78
C LEU A 179 -15.47 36.11 39.38
N GLU A 180 -14.60 36.70 38.56
CA GLU A 180 -13.72 37.78 39.01
C GLU A 180 -14.48 39.07 39.30
N ALA A 181 -15.48 39.41 38.48
CA ALA A 181 -16.37 40.55 38.73
C ALA A 181 -17.15 40.39 40.05
N ILE A 182 -17.67 39.19 40.33
CA ILE A 182 -18.31 38.85 41.61
C ILE A 182 -17.33 39.02 42.76
N ARG A 183 -16.10 38.51 42.62
CA ARG A 183 -15.04 38.63 43.64
C ARG A 183 -14.71 40.09 43.96
N LEU A 184 -14.74 40.96 42.96
CA LEU A 184 -14.45 42.38 43.09
C LEU A 184 -15.68 43.23 43.49
N GLY A 185 -16.89 42.65 43.50
CA GLY A 185 -18.14 43.37 43.73
C GLY A 185 -18.52 44.32 42.58
N ASP A 186 -18.00 44.09 41.37
CA ASP A 186 -18.26 44.93 40.20
C ASP A 186 -19.51 44.44 39.44
N GLN A 187 -20.65 44.99 39.82
CA GLN A 187 -21.94 44.64 39.23
C GLN A 187 -22.02 44.97 37.73
N ARG A 188 -21.38 46.05 37.27
CA ARG A 188 -21.45 46.46 35.85
C ARG A 188 -20.71 45.50 34.95
N SER A 189 -19.52 45.06 35.38
CA SER A 189 -18.75 44.05 34.66
C SER A 189 -19.47 42.70 34.65
N LEU A 190 -20.16 42.35 35.75
CA LEU A 190 -20.97 41.14 35.81
C LEU A 190 -22.15 41.17 34.83
N ASP A 191 -22.90 42.28 34.77
CA ASP A 191 -24.05 42.43 33.87
C ASP A 191 -23.62 42.34 32.38
N ASN A 192 -22.46 42.90 32.04
CA ASN A 192 -21.89 42.78 30.69
C ASN A 192 -21.51 41.33 30.35
N VAL A 193 -20.82 40.64 31.27
CA VAL A 193 -20.44 39.22 31.09
C VAL A 193 -21.67 38.34 30.93
N LEU A 194 -22.74 38.58 31.69
CA LEU A 194 -23.98 37.81 31.57
C LEU A 194 -24.63 38.00 30.20
N THR A 195 -24.66 39.23 29.68
CA THR A 195 -25.20 39.54 28.35
C THR A 195 -24.40 38.85 27.24
N GLU A 196 -23.06 38.86 27.33
CA GLU A 196 -22.19 38.18 26.37
C GLU A 196 -22.32 36.65 26.46
N LEU A 197 -22.47 36.10 27.68
CA LEU A 197 -22.66 34.67 27.89
C LEU A 197 -23.99 34.17 27.29
N GLU A 198 -25.06 34.95 27.38
CA GLU A 198 -26.34 34.64 26.73
C GLU A 198 -26.18 34.54 25.20
N SER A 199 -25.41 35.43 24.58
CA SER A 199 -25.11 35.37 23.15
C SER A 199 -24.37 34.08 22.77
N VAL A 200 -23.34 33.72 23.53
CA VAL A 200 -22.54 32.50 23.28
C VAL A 200 -23.38 31.23 23.47
N VAL A 201 -24.30 31.21 24.44
CA VAL A 201 -25.22 30.09 24.64
C VAL A 201 -26.17 29.92 23.45
N GLU A 202 -26.69 31.01 22.89
CA GLU A 202 -27.54 30.94 21.70
C GLU A 202 -26.77 30.49 20.46
N ASP A 203 -25.50 30.89 20.31
CA ASP A 203 -24.65 30.40 19.23
C ASP A 203 -24.34 28.89 19.39
N LEU A 204 -24.07 28.42 20.61
CA LEU A 204 -23.92 26.99 20.90
C LEU A 204 -25.19 26.20 20.59
N ARG A 205 -26.37 26.73 20.91
CA ARG A 205 -27.67 26.10 20.59
C ARG A 205 -27.87 25.95 19.09
N ARG A 206 -27.57 27.00 18.32
CA ARG A 206 -27.62 26.97 16.84
C ARG A 206 -26.64 25.96 16.26
N CYS A 207 -25.45 25.84 16.85
CA CYS A 207 -24.44 24.89 16.40
C CYS A 207 -24.78 23.43 16.72
N ILE A 208 -25.56 23.15 17.77
CA ILE A 208 -25.98 21.79 18.15
C ILE A 208 -27.18 21.30 17.33
N LEU A 209 -28.08 22.22 16.92
CA LEU A 209 -29.27 21.90 16.12
C LEU A 209 -29.03 21.84 14.60
N SER A 210 -27.81 22.15 14.15
CA SER A 210 -27.38 22.11 12.73
C SER A 210 -26.38 20.99 12.46
#